data_AF-A0A8F2B0T9-F1
#
_entry.id   AF-A0A8F2B0T9-F1
#
_cell.length_a   1.000
_cell.length_b   1.000
_cell.length_c   1.000
_cell.angle_alpha   90.00
_cell.angle_beta   90.00
_cell.angle_gamma   90.00
#
_symmetry.space_group_name_H-M   'P 1'
#
loop_
_entity.id
_entity.type
_entity.pdbx_description
1 polymer ?
#
loop_
_entity_poly.entity_id
_entity_poly.type
_entity_poly.pdbx_seq_one_letter_code
_entity_poly.pdbx_strand_id
1 'polypeptide(L)'
;MKIYGNKPPDAAEAAGSSKKAVRTPKDTSTGTGRAASDMVNISDRGRAIEDIKGTIAGLPDSREDKVAAVSGAINDGTYEVSPENIASKMLQEAM
;
A
#
# COMPACT_ATOMS: atom_id res chain seq x y z
N MET A 1 -9.70 10.87 -3.17
CA MET A 1 -10.79 11.72 -3.72
C MET A 1 -11.90 11.80 -2.67
N LYS A 2 -12.38 12.93 -2.14
CA LYS A 2 -12.37 14.35 -2.50
C LYS A 2 -12.21 15.17 -1.20
N ILE A 3 -11.55 16.34 -1.21
CA ILE A 3 -11.61 17.30 -0.09
C ILE A 3 -12.10 18.66 -0.59
N TYR A 4 -13.25 19.07 -0.05
CA TYR A 4 -13.96 20.32 -0.35
C TYR A 4 -13.36 21.48 0.45
N GLY A 5 -13.36 22.67 -0.14
CA GLY A 5 -12.93 23.91 0.50
C GLY A 5 -13.99 24.47 1.46
N ASN A 6 -13.54 24.96 2.61
CA ASN A 6 -14.39 25.67 3.57
C ASN A 6 -14.20 27.18 3.40
N LYS A 7 -15.27 27.88 2.99
CA LYS A 7 -15.47 29.32 3.26
C LYS A 7 -15.87 29.48 4.74
N PRO A 8 -15.38 30.51 5.46
CA PRO A 8 -15.84 30.77 6.82
C PRO A 8 -17.14 31.57 6.78
N PRO A 9 -18.13 31.30 7.66
CA PRO A 9 -19.24 32.21 7.88
C PRO A 9 -18.91 33.25 8.96
N ASP A 10 -19.45 34.43 8.71
CA ASP A 10 -19.27 35.71 9.37
C ASP A 10 -19.51 35.76 10.88
N ALA A 11 -18.83 36.73 11.48
CA ALA A 11 -19.05 37.22 12.82
C ALA A 11 -20.38 37.99 12.93
N ALA A 12 -21.28 37.56 13.82
CA ALA A 12 -22.22 38.45 14.50
C ALA A 12 -22.94 37.72 15.66
N GLU A 13 -22.84 38.33 16.84
CA GLU A 13 -23.85 38.39 17.91
C GLU A 13 -24.28 37.14 18.70
N ALA A 14 -23.89 37.10 19.97
CA ALA A 14 -24.79 37.04 21.14
C ALA A 14 -23.91 37.06 22.41
N ALA A 15 -23.68 38.23 23.02
CA ALA A 15 -24.48 38.80 24.11
C ALA A 15 -24.40 38.03 25.45
N GLY A 16 -23.96 38.73 26.50
CA GLY A 16 -24.58 38.62 27.82
C GLY A 16 -23.81 37.90 28.95
N SER A 17 -23.02 38.70 29.69
CA SER A 17 -23.01 38.77 31.15
C SER A 17 -22.98 37.49 32.02
N SER A 18 -21.87 37.30 32.73
CA SER A 18 -21.75 37.55 34.19
C SER A 18 -21.08 36.45 35.05
N LYS A 19 -20.23 36.97 35.95
CA LYS A 19 -19.80 36.47 37.28
C LYS A 19 -18.48 35.68 37.39
N LYS A 20 -17.51 36.38 37.98
CA LYS A 20 -16.26 35.89 38.60
C LYS A 20 -16.54 34.76 39.61
N ALA A 21 -15.73 33.72 39.55
CA ALA A 21 -15.23 33.01 40.74
C ALA A 21 -13.87 32.39 40.43
N VAL A 22 -12.81 33.01 40.93
CA VAL A 22 -11.47 32.43 40.98
C VAL A 22 -11.52 31.25 41.95
N ARG A 23 -11.27 30.04 41.44
CA ARG A 23 -10.88 28.88 42.25
C ARG A 23 -9.71 28.18 41.55
N THR A 24 -8.67 27.98 42.35
CA THR A 24 -7.38 27.36 42.04
C THR A 24 -7.54 25.96 41.42
N PRO A 25 -6.60 25.53 40.55
CA PRO A 25 -6.74 24.29 39.81
C PRO A 25 -6.61 23.08 40.74
N LYS A 26 -7.74 22.41 40.96
CA LYS A 26 -7.76 21.04 41.48
C LYS A 26 -7.58 20.13 40.26
N ASP A 27 -6.41 19.52 40.17
CA ASP A 27 -6.11 18.47 39.19
C ASP A 27 -7.07 17.29 39.44
N THR A 28 -8.16 17.30 38.69
CA THR A 28 -9.14 16.22 38.63
C THR A 28 -8.98 15.54 37.27
N SER A 29 -8.29 14.40 37.30
CA SER A 29 -8.41 13.31 36.35
C SER A 29 -9.85 13.21 35.81
N THR A 30 -10.05 13.63 34.56
CA THR A 30 -11.32 13.51 33.85
C THR A 30 -11.06 13.04 32.42
N GLY A 31 -11.27 11.73 32.24
CA GLY A 31 -11.89 11.16 31.05
C GLY A 31 -11.29 11.54 29.70
N THR A 32 -10.15 10.92 29.40
CA THR A 32 -9.73 10.61 28.04
C THR A 32 -10.88 10.06 27.20
N GLY A 33 -11.37 10.86 26.26
CA GLY A 33 -12.35 10.47 25.25
C GLY A 33 -11.91 10.87 23.85
N ARG A 34 -10.60 10.98 23.59
CA ARG A 34 -10.09 10.91 22.21
C ARG A 34 -10.31 9.47 21.83
N ALA A 35 -11.32 9.19 20.98
CA ALA A 35 -11.50 7.88 20.40
C ALA A 35 -10.13 7.46 19.85
N ALA A 36 -9.48 6.53 20.54
CA ALA A 36 -8.27 5.90 20.07
C ALA A 36 -8.73 5.08 18.86
N SER A 37 -8.81 5.70 17.69
CA SER A 37 -7.61 5.68 16.88
C SER A 37 -6.98 4.30 16.73
N ASP A 38 -7.77 3.22 16.60
CA ASP A 38 -7.21 1.88 16.56
C ASP A 38 -6.26 1.78 15.35
N MET A 39 -4.96 1.81 15.63
CA MET A 39 -3.92 1.94 14.61
C MET A 39 -3.38 0.55 14.33
N VAL A 40 -3.88 -0.04 13.25
CA VAL A 40 -3.36 -1.29 12.71
C VAL A 40 -2.01 -1.05 12.03
N ASN A 41 -0.95 -1.63 12.58
CA ASN A 41 0.37 -1.63 11.94
C ASN A 41 0.48 -2.85 11.03
N ILE A 42 0.63 -2.62 9.72
CA ILE A 42 0.97 -3.67 8.76
C ILE A 42 2.42 -4.09 9.03
N SER A 43 2.66 -5.40 9.09
CA SER A 43 4.01 -5.93 9.22
C SER A 43 4.84 -5.56 7.98
N ASP A 44 6.16 -5.39 8.14
CA ASP A 44 7.05 -5.05 7.03
C ASP A 44 6.94 -6.04 5.86
N ARG A 45 6.72 -7.32 6.17
CA ARG A 45 6.47 -8.38 5.18
C ARG A 45 5.15 -8.19 4.43
N GLY A 46 4.09 -7.80 5.13
CA GLY A 46 2.79 -7.52 4.51
C GLY A 46 2.88 -6.36 3.54
N ARG A 47 3.63 -5.31 3.88
CA ARG A 47 3.89 -4.17 3.00
C ARG A 47 4.67 -4.59 1.75
N ALA A 48 5.73 -5.38 1.92
CA ALA A 48 6.52 -5.88 0.80
C ALA A 48 5.69 -6.73 -0.17
N ILE A 49 4.75 -7.54 0.33
CA ILE A 49 3.84 -8.33 -0.51
C ILE A 49 2.91 -7.42 -1.33
N GLU A 50 2.33 -6.39 -0.71
CA GLU A 50 1.46 -5.44 -1.43
C GLU A 50 2.23 -4.68 -2.53
N ASP A 51 3.47 -4.28 -2.25
CA ASP A 51 4.33 -3.63 -3.25
C ASP A 51 4.63 -4.60 -4.43
N ILE A 52 4.98 -5.85 -4.15
CA ILE A 52 5.24 -6.88 -5.17
C ILE A 52 3.97 -7.16 -5.98
N LYS A 53 2.80 -7.28 -5.35
CA LYS A 53 1.52 -7.44 -6.06
C LYS A 53 1.25 -6.31 -7.03
N GLY A 54 1.50 -5.06 -6.60
CA GLY A 54 1.40 -3.88 -7.45
C GLY A 54 2.32 -3.97 -8.67
N THR A 55 3.56 -4.42 -8.48
CA THR A 55 4.49 -4.61 -9.60
C THR A 55 4.07 -5.72 -10.56
N ILE A 56 3.56 -6.85 -10.05
CA ILE A 56 3.12 -8.00 -10.85
C ILE A 56 1.90 -7.62 -11.69
N ALA A 57 0.96 -6.85 -11.13
CA ALA A 57 -0.24 -6.42 -11.84
C ALA A 57 0.05 -5.49 -13.03
N GLY A 58 1.21 -4.82 -13.04
CA GLY A 58 1.66 -3.98 -14.15
C GLY A 58 2.47 -4.73 -15.21
N LEU A 59 2.80 -6.00 -14.99
CA LEU A 59 3.54 -6.79 -15.97
C LEU A 59 2.60 -7.28 -17.08
N PRO A 60 3.08 -7.37 -18.34
CA PRO A 60 2.30 -7.96 -19.42
C PRO A 60 2.09 -9.46 -19.19
N ASP A 61 0.94 -9.96 -19.61
CA ASP A 61 0.61 -11.40 -19.52
C ASP A 61 1.60 -12.27 -20.30
N SER A 62 2.15 -11.74 -21.39
CA SER A 62 3.17 -12.41 -22.20
C SER A 62 4.44 -11.58 -22.30
N ARG A 63 5.57 -12.28 -22.29
CA ARG A 63 6.91 -11.71 -22.48
C ARG A 63 7.33 -11.83 -23.93
N GLU A 64 6.77 -10.97 -24.77
CA GLU A 64 7.00 -11.02 -26.23
C GLU A 64 8.48 -10.92 -26.60
N ASP A 65 9.28 -10.19 -25.81
CA ASP A 65 10.74 -10.11 -25.93
C ASP A 65 11.41 -11.49 -25.93
N LYS A 66 11.02 -12.34 -24.97
CA LYS A 66 11.55 -13.70 -24.84
C LYS A 66 11.04 -14.61 -25.94
N VAL A 67 9.76 -14.49 -26.28
CA VAL A 67 9.14 -15.32 -27.33
C VAL A 67 9.80 -15.03 -28.68
N ALA A 68 10.00 -13.76 -29.02
CA ALA A 68 10.68 -13.35 -30.24
C ALA A 68 12.13 -13.87 -30.29
N ALA A 69 12.86 -13.77 -29.19
CA ALA A 69 14.24 -14.28 -29.11
C ALA A 69 14.32 -15.80 -29.33
N VAL A 70 13.43 -16.57 -28.70
CA VAL A 70 13.37 -18.03 -28.88
C VAL A 70 12.94 -18.38 -30.31
N SER A 71 11.91 -17.70 -30.83
CA SER A 71 11.44 -17.93 -32.20
C SER A 71 12.52 -17.61 -33.23
N GLY A 72 13.29 -16.54 -33.03
CA GLY A 72 14.43 -16.19 -33.89
C GLY A 72 15.49 -17.28 -33.89
N ALA A 73 15.91 -17.73 -32.71
CA ALA A 73 16.89 -18.81 -32.58
C ALA A 73 16.44 -20.13 -33.24
N ILE A 74 15.13 -20.43 -33.20
CA ILE A 74 14.57 -21.59 -33.90
C ILE A 74 14.66 -21.42 -35.42
N ASN A 75 14.26 -20.24 -35.93
CA ASN A 75 14.29 -19.95 -37.37
C ASN A 75 15.71 -19.93 -37.94
N ASP A 76 16.66 -19.40 -37.16
CA ASP A 76 18.08 -19.31 -37.53
C ASP A 76 18.80 -20.66 -37.35
N GLY A 77 18.14 -21.68 -36.79
CA GLY A 77 18.69 -23.01 -36.55
C GLY A 77 19.71 -23.07 -35.42
N THR A 78 19.84 -22.02 -34.61
CA THR A 78 20.77 -21.93 -33.47
C THR A 78 20.15 -22.34 -32.14
N TYR A 79 18.89 -22.78 -32.13
CA TYR A 79 18.24 -23.27 -30.94
C TYR A 79 18.69 -24.70 -30.62
N GLU A 80 19.44 -24.87 -29.54
CA GLU A 80 19.96 -26.16 -29.10
C GLU A 80 19.13 -26.72 -27.92
N VAL A 81 18.66 -27.96 -28.07
CA VAL A 81 17.93 -28.66 -27.02
C VAL A 81 18.91 -29.47 -26.18
N SER A 82 19.23 -28.98 -24.98
CA SER A 82 20.07 -29.70 -24.02
C SER A 82 19.25 -30.66 -23.14
N PRO A 83 19.51 -31.98 -23.18
CA PRO A 83 18.85 -32.96 -22.31
C PRO A 83 19.08 -32.70 -20.82
N GLU A 84 20.26 -32.19 -20.46
CA GLU A 84 20.61 -31.86 -19.07
C GLU A 84 19.74 -30.70 -18.54
N ASN A 85 19.51 -29.69 -19.38
CA ASN A 85 18.63 -28.57 -19.04
C ASN A 85 17.19 -29.05 -18.82
N ILE A 86 16.71 -29.98 -19.64
CA ILE A 86 15.37 -30.57 -19.50
C ILE A 86 15.27 -31.34 -18.19
N ALA A 87 16.20 -32.26 -17.93
CA ALA A 87 16.22 -33.06 -16.70
C ALA A 87 16.30 -32.19 -15.44
N SER A 88 17.13 -31.15 -15.48
CA SER A 88 17.27 -30.17 -14.39
C SER A 88 15.96 -29.43 -14.12
N LYS A 89 15.22 -29.04 -15.18
CA LYS A 89 13.92 -28.37 -15.06
C LYS A 89 12.83 -29.30 -14.54
N MET A 90 12.81 -30.56 -14.99
CA MET A 90 11.88 -31.56 -14.45
C MET A 90 12.09 -31.79 -12.95
N LEU A 91 13.35 -31.87 -12.52
CA LEU A 91 13.66 -32.06 -11.10
C LEU A 91 13.31 -30.82 -10.26
N GLN A 92 13.54 -29.61 -10.80
CA GLN A 92 13.20 -28.35 -10.14
C GLN A 92 11.68 -28.23 -9.87
N GLU A 93 10.83 -28.67 -10.80
CA GLU A 93 9.37 -28.61 -10.66
C GLU A 93 8.80 -29.73 -9.76
N ALA A 94 9.52 -30.84 -9.61
CA ALA A 94 9.08 -32.00 -8.83
C ALA A 94 9.34 -31.86 -7.32
N MET A 95 10.15 -30.86 -6.90
CA MET A 95 10.48 -30.58 -5.49
C MET A 95 9.74 -29.35 -4.98
#